data_AF-A0A521KDQ5-F1
#
_entry.id   AF-A0A521KDQ5-F1
#
_cell.length_a   1.000
_cell.length_b   1.000
_cell.length_c   1.000
_cell.angle_alpha   90.00
_cell.angle_beta   90.00
_cell.angle_gamma   90.00
#
_symmetry.space_group_name_H-M   'P 1'
#
loop_
_entity.id
_entity.type
_entity.pdbx_description
1 polymer ?
#
loop_
_entity_poly.entity_id
_entity_poly.type
_entity_poly.pdbx_seq_one_letter_code
_entity_poly.pdbx_strand_id
1 'polypeptide(L)'
;MTAAAGAHSDARRFEVRAEDRLDRAVSLAVPSLSRTQARKWVEDGRVRVDGAPVTKASTLVLAGQVVEVEAPAAPAVDPRAK
;
A
#
# COMPACT_ATOMS: atom_id res chain seq x y z
N MET A 1 -1.33 -32.93 -9.07
CA MET A 1 -1.68 -32.19 -10.29
C MET A 1 -2.51 -30.99 -9.86
N THR A 2 -2.04 -29.75 -9.68
CA THR A 2 -0.77 -29.07 -9.90
C THR A 2 -0.73 -27.82 -8.98
N ALA A 3 0.42 -27.58 -8.35
CA ALA A 3 0.95 -26.36 -7.71
C ALA A 3 0.23 -25.70 -6.51
N ALA A 4 0.73 -26.06 -5.32
CA ALA A 4 1.09 -25.25 -4.15
C ALA A 4 0.48 -23.85 -3.95
N ALA A 5 -0.09 -23.71 -2.74
CA ALA A 5 -0.32 -22.46 -2.02
C ALA A 5 0.85 -21.48 -2.22
N GLY A 6 0.53 -20.37 -2.87
CA GLY A 6 1.41 -19.25 -3.04
C GLY A 6 0.80 -18.02 -2.38
N ALA A 7 0.83 -17.98 -1.05
CA ALA A 7 0.72 -16.72 -0.30
C ALA A 7 1.97 -15.89 -0.59
N HIS A 8 2.07 -15.38 -1.82
CA HIS A 8 3.15 -14.50 -2.21
C HIS A 8 2.70 -13.11 -1.77
N SER A 9 3.24 -12.66 -0.65
CA SER A 9 3.25 -11.24 -0.30
C SER A 9 3.81 -10.49 -1.52
N ASP A 10 2.94 -9.82 -2.28
CA ASP A 10 3.37 -8.97 -3.38
C ASP A 10 3.84 -7.67 -2.74
N ALA A 11 5.11 -7.64 -2.35
CA ALA A 11 5.74 -6.43 -1.82
C ALA A 11 5.86 -5.42 -2.97
N ARG A 12 4.91 -4.49 -3.04
CA ARG A 12 4.89 -3.45 -4.07
C ARG A 12 5.70 -2.26 -3.61
N ARG A 13 6.76 -1.95 -4.35
CA ARG A 13 7.58 -0.76 -4.15
C ARG A 13 7.27 0.27 -5.23
N PHE A 14 6.98 1.50 -4.84
CA PHE A 14 6.79 2.62 -5.77
C PHE A 14 7.46 3.88 -5.25
N GLU A 15 7.90 4.74 -6.17
CA GLU A 15 8.46 6.04 -5.85
C GLU A 15 7.35 7.10 -5.81
N VAL A 16 7.37 7.93 -4.79
CA VAL A 16 6.46 9.05 -4.62
C VAL A 16 6.88 10.15 -5.60
N ARG A 17 5.98 10.55 -6.50
CA ARG A 17 6.26 11.59 -7.51
C ARG A 17 5.99 13.01 -7.03
N ALA A 18 5.17 13.17 -6.00
CA ALA A 18 4.77 14.45 -5.44
C ALA A 18 4.55 14.31 -3.94
N GLU A 19 4.78 15.39 -3.20
CA GLU A 19 4.40 15.47 -1.79
C GLU A 19 2.92 15.13 -1.62
N ASP A 20 2.62 14.07 -0.86
CA ASP A 20 1.25 13.70 -0.54
C ASP A 20 1.18 12.91 0.78
N ARG A 21 -0.03 12.64 1.25
CA ARG A 21 -0.23 11.79 2.43
C ARG A 21 -0.02 10.33 2.07
N LEU A 22 0.60 9.56 2.98
CA LEU A 22 0.94 8.16 2.76
C LEU A 22 -0.27 7.30 2.38
N ASP A 23 -1.42 7.48 3.03
CA ASP A 23 -2.68 6.81 2.68
C ASP A 23 -3.14 7.08 1.26
N ARG A 24 -3.00 8.34 0.79
CA ARG A 24 -3.35 8.73 -0.57
C ARG A 24 -2.33 8.21 -1.59
N ALA A 25 -1.04 8.31 -1.30
CA ALA A 25 0.03 7.78 -2.15
C ALA A 25 -0.14 6.27 -2.38
N VAL A 26 -0.44 5.50 -1.32
CA VAL A 26 -0.71 4.06 -1.40
C VAL A 26 -1.98 3.77 -2.20
N SER A 27 -3.07 4.54 -1.99
CA SER A 27 -4.32 4.36 -2.75
C SER A 27 -4.16 4.73 -4.24
N LEU A 28 -3.29 5.69 -4.58
CA LEU A 28 -2.97 6.04 -5.97
C LEU A 28 -2.08 4.97 -6.64
N ALA A 29 -1.12 4.42 -5.90
CA ALA A 29 -0.22 3.38 -6.41
C ALA A 29 -0.90 2.02 -6.56
N VAL A 30 -1.96 1.76 -5.77
CA VAL A 30 -2.73 0.52 -5.81
C VAL A 30 -4.20 0.87 -6.06
N PRO A 31 -4.64 0.94 -7.33
CA PRO A 31 -6.02 1.29 -7.68
C PRO A 31 -7.07 0.35 -7.09
N SER A 32 -6.69 -0.89 -6.75
CA SER A 32 -7.55 -1.87 -6.09
C SER A 32 -7.71 -1.64 -4.59
N LEU A 33 -6.97 -0.70 -3.97
CA LEU A 33 -7.11 -0.37 -2.56
C LEU A 33 -8.00 0.85 -2.35
N SER A 34 -9.06 0.65 -1.58
CA SER A 34 -9.83 1.75 -1.01
C SER A 34 -9.01 2.55 0.00
N ARG A 35 -9.25 3.86 0.12
CA ARG A 35 -8.60 4.75 1.10
C ARG A 35 -8.64 4.20 2.54
N THR A 36 -9.75 3.58 2.94
CA THR A 36 -9.90 2.95 4.27
C THR A 36 -8.98 1.73 4.45
N GLN A 37 -8.79 0.93 3.39
CA GLN A 37 -7.87 -0.22 3.43
C GLN A 37 -6.41 0.25 3.44
N ALA A 38 -6.07 1.25 2.62
CA ALA A 38 -4.74 1.87 2.64
C ALA A 38 -4.39 2.42 4.03
N ARG A 39 -5.32 3.15 4.66
CA ARG A 39 -5.17 3.62 6.04
C ARG A 39 -4.90 2.48 7.02
N LYS A 40 -5.71 1.42 6.96
CA LYS A 40 -5.57 0.26 7.84
C LYS A 40 -4.21 -0.44 7.66
N TRP A 41 -3.74 -0.57 6.42
CA TRP A 41 -2.43 -1.18 6.15
C TRP A 41 -1.27 -0.35 6.68
N VAL A 42 -1.37 0.98 6.58
CA VAL A 42 -0.39 1.85 7.23
C VAL A 42 -0.47 1.66 8.74
N GLU A 43 -1.65 1.73 9.35
CA GLU A 43 -1.83 1.52 10.81
C GLU A 43 -1.32 0.14 11.29
N ASP A 44 -1.50 -0.91 10.49
CA ASP A 44 -1.00 -2.26 10.72
C ASP A 44 0.53 -2.39 10.56
N GLY A 45 1.23 -1.32 10.17
CA GLY A 45 2.69 -1.31 9.97
C GLY A 45 3.14 -2.07 8.72
N ARG A 46 2.24 -2.30 7.76
CA ARG A 46 2.51 -3.01 6.49
C ARG A 46 3.07 -2.10 5.41
N VAL A 47 3.27 -0.83 5.72
CA VAL A 47 3.81 0.18 4.81
C VAL A 47 5.12 0.70 5.36
N ARG A 48 6.16 0.67 4.53
CA ARG A 48 7.48 1.22 4.83
C ARG A 48 7.77 2.35 3.86
N VAL A 49 8.36 3.43 4.36
CA VAL A 49 8.81 4.57 3.56
C VAL A 49 10.31 4.67 3.75
N ASP A 50 11.07 4.56 2.67
CA ASP A 50 12.53 4.58 2.69
C ASP A 50 13.13 3.54 3.66
N GLY A 51 12.52 2.35 3.69
CA GLY A 51 12.86 1.26 4.62
C GLY A 51 12.35 1.44 6.05
N ALA A 52 11.81 2.60 6.44
CA ALA A 52 11.25 2.83 7.77
C ALA A 52 9.76 2.44 7.82
N PRO A 53 9.32 1.52 8.71
CA PRO A 53 7.91 1.19 8.86
C PRO A 53 7.14 2.41 9.39
N VAL A 54 6.09 2.79 8.67
CA VAL A 54 5.24 3.92 9.04
C VAL A 54 3.89 3.39 9.49
N THR A 55 3.49 3.73 10.70
CA THR A 55 2.19 3.37 11.30
C THR A 55 1.15 4.49 11.24
N LYS A 56 1.54 5.66 10.74
CA LYS A 56 0.69 6.84 10.63
C LYS A 56 0.29 7.07 9.18
N ALA A 57 -0.97 6.76 8.85
CA ALA A 57 -1.57 6.99 7.53
C ALA A 57 -1.48 8.44 7.05
N SER A 58 -1.52 9.39 7.99
CA SER A 58 -1.40 10.82 7.72
C SER A 58 0.04 11.34 7.62
N THR A 59 1.03 10.46 7.68
CA THR A 59 2.42 10.86 7.43
C THR A 59 2.54 11.45 6.03
N LEU A 60 3.17 12.61 5.93
CA LEU A 60 3.54 13.22 4.65
C LEU A 60 4.72 12.45 4.07
N VAL A 61 4.56 11.98 2.84
CA VAL A 61 5.64 11.47 2.02
C VAL A 61 6.05 12.53 1.01
N LEU A 62 7.35 12.68 0.81
CA LEU A 62 7.94 13.64 -0.12
C LEU A 62 8.22 12.99 -1.47
N ALA A 63 8.26 13.82 -2.52
CA ALA A 63 8.71 13.37 -3.82
C ALA A 63 10.13 12.79 -3.75
N GLY A 64 10.36 11.66 -4.41
CA GLY A 64 11.61 10.90 -4.37
C GLY A 64 11.70 9.86 -3.24
N GLN A 65 10.75 9.85 -2.30
CA GLN A 65 10.70 8.79 -1.29
C GLN A 65 10.15 7.49 -1.88
N VAL A 66 10.75 6.38 -1.46
CA VAL A 66 10.36 5.04 -1.89
C VAL A 66 9.38 4.45 -0.88
N VAL A 67 8.16 4.14 -1.31
CA VAL A 67 7.13 3.52 -0.48
C VAL A 67 7.04 2.03 -0.84
N GLU A 68 7.16 1.19 0.17
CA GLU A 68 7.05 -0.26 0.09
C GLU A 68 5.81 -0.71 0.84
N VAL A 69 4.90 -1.38 0.14
CA VAL A 69 3.64 -1.86 0.69
C VAL A 69 3.64 -3.38 0.62
N GLU A 70 3.52 -4.01 1.77
CA GLU A 70 3.42 -5.46 1.88
C GLU A 70 1.93 -5.85 1.77
N ALA A 71 1.46 -5.89 0.53
CA ALA A 71 0.08 -6.23 0.20
C ALA A 71 -0.13 -7.75 0.40
N PRO A 72 -1.06 -8.19 1.28
CA PRO A 72 -1.56 -9.55 1.16
C PRO A 72 -2.20 -9.70 -0.22
N ALA A 73 -1.87 -10.78 -0.93
CA ALA A 73 -2.55 -11.16 -2.16
C ALA A 73 -4.05 -11.37 -1.84
N ALA A 74 -4.86 -10.33 -2.00
CA ALA A 74 -6.29 -10.39 -1.79
C ALA A 74 -7.00 -9.89 -3.05
N PRO A 75 -8.08 -10.58 -3.45
CA PRO A 75 -8.66 -10.50 -4.79
C PRO A 75 -9.23 -9.12 -5.06
N ALA A 76 -9.25 -8.74 -6.34
CA ALA A 76 -9.84 -7.52 -6.87
C ALA A 76 -11.14 -7.16 -6.13
N VAL A 77 -11.09 -6.17 -5.24
CA VAL A 77 -12.30 -5.61 -4.64
C VAL A 77 -12.84 -4.55 -5.59
N ASP A 78 -14.02 -4.86 -6.10
CA ASP A 78 -14.82 -4.13 -7.08
C ASP A 78 -15.04 -2.65 -6.66
N PRO A 79 -14.86 -1.66 -7.55
CA PRO A 79 -14.85 -0.23 -7.21
C PRO A 79 -16.24 0.40 -6.95
N ARG A 80 -17.21 -0.32 -6.37
CA ARG A 80 -18.57 0.23 -6.11
C ARG A 80 -19.00 0.18 -4.64
N ALA A 81 -18.86 1.32 -3.97
CA ALA A 81 -19.84 1.88 -3.04
C ALA A 81 -19.36 3.32 -2.73
N LYS A 82 -20.06 4.41 -3.04
CA LYS A 82 -21.51 4.67 -3.11
C LYS A 82 -21.74 5.90 -4.00
#